data_AF-A0A238WXH5-F1
#
_entry.id   AF-A0A238WXH5-F1
#
_cell.length_a   1.000
_cell.length_b   1.000
_cell.length_c   1.000
_cell.angle_alpha   90.00
_cell.angle_beta   90.00
_cell.angle_gamma   90.00
#
_symmetry.space_group_name_H-M   'P 1'
#
loop_
_entity.id
_entity.type
_entity.pdbx_description
1 polymer ?
#
loop_
_entity_poly.entity_id
_entity_poly.type
_entity_poly.pdbx_seq_one_letter_code
_entity_poly.pdbx_strand_id
1 'polypeptide(L)'
;MIHKKKYSIHRACRVINLSTNGYYHKSKPKDDSVIITALNNQVEAHPEEGFWLSFYRFKNQGKKWNHKRVWRVYTQMGLSLRRKKKKRLPSRVKEELAVPSDFNDTWSIDFTTDTLENKRKFRTFNVIDDYNREALHVEVDYSLPSKRVV
;
A
#
# COMPACT_ATOMS: atom_id res chain seq x y z
N MET A 1 0.42 -26.61 -49.10
CA MET A 1 -0.83 -26.96 -49.82
C MET A 1 -2.03 -26.65 -48.94
N ILE A 2 -2.75 -25.55 -49.18
CA ILE A 2 -4.12 -25.38 -48.64
C ILE A 2 -4.99 -24.80 -49.76
N HIS A 3 -6.10 -25.50 -49.98
CA HIS A 3 -6.99 -25.51 -51.13
C HIS A 3 -7.31 -24.17 -51.81
N LYS A 4 -7.20 -24.17 -53.15
CA LYS A 4 -7.99 -23.31 -54.07
C LYS A 4 -9.46 -23.41 -53.65
N LYS A 5 -9.97 -22.40 -52.93
CA LYS A 5 -11.38 -22.35 -52.50
C LYS A 5 -12.27 -22.14 -53.73
N LYS A 6 -13.14 -23.11 -54.02
CA LYS A 6 -14.18 -23.06 -55.08
C LYS A 6 -15.35 -22.09 -54.78
N TYR A 7 -15.25 -21.24 -53.75
CA TYR A 7 -16.38 -20.43 -53.27
C TYR A 7 -15.92 -19.00 -52.97
N SER A 8 -16.76 -18.02 -53.30
CA SER A 8 -16.47 -16.60 -53.04
C SER A 8 -16.42 -16.30 -51.54
N ILE A 9 -15.59 -15.33 -51.14
CA ILE A 9 -15.49 -14.86 -49.75
C ILE A 9 -16.87 -14.39 -49.24
N HIS A 10 -17.67 -13.77 -50.11
CA HIS A 10 -19.06 -13.42 -49.81
C HIS A 10 -19.92 -14.62 -49.44
N ARG A 11 -19.83 -15.72 -50.19
CA ARG A 11 -20.58 -16.95 -49.91
C ARG A 11 -20.14 -17.57 -48.59
N ALA A 12 -18.83 -17.60 -48.33
CA ALA A 12 -18.28 -18.10 -47.07
C ALA A 12 -18.76 -17.25 -45.87
N CYS A 13 -18.66 -15.92 -45.96
CA CYS A 13 -19.09 -15.00 -44.91
C CYS A 13 -20.60 -15.12 -44.61
N ARG A 14 -21.44 -15.32 -45.65
CA ARG A 14 -22.89 -15.51 -45.48
C ARG A 14 -23.25 -16.80 -44.73
N VAL A 15 -22.54 -17.90 -45.00
CA VAL A 15 -22.77 -19.19 -44.33
C VAL A 15 -22.44 -19.12 -42.84
N ILE A 16 -21.38 -18.41 -42.48
CA ILE A 16 -20.92 -18.27 -41.09
C ILE A 16 -21.52 -17.04 -40.37
N ASN A 17 -22.47 -16.35 -41.00
CA ASN A 17 -23.10 -15.13 -40.49
C ASN A 17 -22.10 -14.04 -40.03
N LEU A 18 -21.00 -13.88 -40.78
CA LEU A 18 -19.98 -12.85 -40.56
C LEU A 18 -20.12 -11.74 -41.61
N SER A 19 -19.96 -10.48 -41.23
CA SER A 19 -19.90 -9.40 -42.21
C SER A 19 -18.60 -9.49 -43.03
N THR A 20 -18.68 -9.26 -44.34
CA THR A 20 -17.50 -9.20 -45.20
C THR A 20 -16.55 -8.07 -44.77
N ASN A 21 -17.08 -6.95 -44.27
CA ASN A 21 -16.26 -5.88 -43.71
C ASN A 21 -15.48 -6.33 -42.47
N GLY A 22 -16.12 -7.08 -41.57
CA GLY A 22 -15.46 -7.69 -40.41
C GLY A 22 -14.40 -8.73 -40.81
N TYR A 23 -14.63 -9.48 -41.89
CA TYR A 23 -13.65 -10.43 -42.43
C TYR A 23 -12.37 -9.74 -42.92
N TYR A 24 -12.49 -8.59 -43.58
CA TYR A 24 -11.33 -7.81 -44.05
C TYR A 24 -10.73 -6.90 -42.98
N HIS A 25 -11.46 -6.62 -41.90
CA HIS A 25 -11.00 -5.74 -40.83
C HIS A 25 -9.79 -6.35 -40.10
N LYS A 26 -8.62 -5.72 -40.29
CA LYS A 26 -7.43 -6.00 -39.49
C LYS A 26 -7.36 -4.99 -38.36
N SER A 27 -7.46 -5.46 -37.11
CA SER A 27 -7.21 -4.61 -35.94
C SER A 27 -5.80 -4.04 -36.02
N LYS A 28 -5.66 -2.71 -35.96
CA LYS A 28 -4.35 -2.08 -35.88
C LYS A 28 -3.84 -2.19 -34.44
N PRO A 29 -2.65 -2.75 -34.21
CA PRO A 29 -2.07 -2.77 -32.87
C PRO A 29 -1.88 -1.32 -32.40
N LYS A 30 -2.24 -1.06 -31.15
CA LYS A 30 -2.02 0.26 -30.53
C LYS A 30 -0.53 0.39 -30.24
N ASP A 31 0.11 1.38 -30.85
CA ASP A 31 1.52 1.65 -30.59
C ASP A 31 1.68 2.37 -29.24
N ASP A 32 2.11 1.64 -28.22
CA ASP A 32 2.37 2.15 -26.89
C ASP A 32 3.84 2.51 -26.64
N SER A 33 4.71 2.43 -27.65
CA SER A 33 6.16 2.68 -27.55
C SER A 33 6.47 3.98 -26.80
N VAL A 34 5.82 5.08 -27.18
CA VAL A 34 6.04 6.41 -26.56
C VAL A 34 5.70 6.42 -25.07
N ILE A 35 4.66 5.69 -24.65
CA ILE A 35 4.27 5.61 -23.23
C ILE A 35 5.28 4.74 -22.47
N ILE A 36 5.72 3.63 -23.07
CA ILE A 36 6.72 2.73 -22.49
C ILE A 36 8.03 3.49 -22.25
N THR A 37 8.55 4.20 -23.24
CA THR A 37 9.79 4.99 -23.11
C THR A 37 9.65 6.07 -22.03
N ALA A 38 8.53 6.78 -21.99
CA ALA A 38 8.30 7.81 -20.98
C ALA A 38 8.18 7.22 -19.56
N LEU A 39 7.54 6.07 -19.40
CA LEU A 39 7.44 5.38 -18.12
C LEU A 39 8.79 4.86 -17.65
N ASN A 40 9.61 4.30 -18.54
CA ASN A 40 10.96 3.86 -18.20
C ASN A 40 11.82 5.02 -17.68
N ASN A 41 11.87 6.13 -18.41
CA ASN A 41 12.62 7.32 -17.99
C ASN A 41 12.12 7.85 -16.63
N GLN A 42 10.81 7.79 -16.40
CA GLN A 42 10.21 8.25 -15.15
C GLN A 42 10.56 7.34 -13.97
N VAL A 43 10.55 6.02 -14.18
CA VAL A 43 10.90 5.03 -13.15
C VAL A 43 12.39 5.10 -12.81
N GLU A 44 13.25 5.34 -13.81
CA GLU A 44 14.69 5.51 -13.60
C GLU A 44 15.00 6.79 -12.81
N ALA A 45 14.35 7.90 -13.15
CA ALA A 45 14.52 9.16 -12.42
C ALA A 45 13.88 9.15 -11.02
N HIS A 46 12.76 8.43 -10.85
CA HIS A 46 11.93 8.49 -9.65
C HIS A 46 11.34 7.10 -9.29
N PRO A 47 12.15 6.17 -8.75
CA PRO A 47 11.75 4.78 -8.53
C PRO A 47 10.73 4.58 -7.41
N GLU A 48 10.57 5.55 -6.51
CA GLU A 48 9.61 5.49 -5.41
C GLU A 48 8.22 6.00 -5.78
N GLU A 49 8.04 6.52 -6.99
CA GLU A 49 6.77 7.10 -7.42
C GLU A 49 5.79 6.04 -7.92
N GLY A 50 4.57 6.10 -7.39
CA GLY A 50 3.47 5.29 -7.88
C GLY A 50 2.83 5.90 -9.13
N PHE A 51 1.99 5.10 -9.78
CA PHE A 51 1.30 5.46 -11.01
C PHE A 51 0.72 6.88 -11.03
N TRP A 52 -0.03 7.28 -10.01
CA TRP A 52 -0.73 8.57 -10.02
C TRP A 52 0.24 9.74 -10.11
N LEU A 53 1.37 9.66 -9.41
CA LEU A 53 2.37 10.71 -9.43
C LEU A 53 3.10 10.76 -10.78
N SER A 54 3.48 9.60 -11.33
CA SER A 54 4.01 9.52 -12.70
C SER A 54 3.03 10.09 -13.73
N PHE A 55 1.74 9.77 -13.61
CA PHE A 55 0.70 10.25 -14.52
C PHE A 55 0.50 11.78 -14.42
N TYR A 56 0.47 12.34 -13.21
CA TYR A 56 0.36 13.78 -13.02
C TYR A 56 1.58 14.53 -13.56
N ARG A 57 2.78 13.97 -13.45
CA ARG A 57 3.97 14.55 -14.08
C ARG A 57 3.87 14.58 -15.60
N PHE A 58 3.37 13.52 -16.22
CA PHE A 58 3.10 13.52 -17.67
C PHE A 58 2.06 14.57 -18.05
N LYS A 59 1.01 14.75 -17.25
CA LYS A 59 0.01 15.79 -17.46
C LYS A 59 0.63 17.19 -17.37
N ASN A 60 1.50 17.44 -16.40
CA ASN A 60 2.22 18.71 -16.22
C ASN A 60 3.23 18.97 -17.35
N GLN A 61 3.80 17.94 -17.96
CA GLN A 61 4.60 18.02 -19.18
C GLN A 61 3.76 18.25 -20.45
N GLY A 62 2.44 18.44 -20.33
CA GLY A 62 1.54 18.69 -21.46
C GLY A 62 1.12 17.43 -22.24
N LYS A 63 1.43 16.23 -21.76
CA LYS A 63 1.06 14.98 -22.45
C LYS A 63 -0.43 14.71 -22.29
N LYS A 64 -1.18 14.76 -23.40
CA LYS A 64 -2.64 14.54 -23.46
C LYS A 64 -3.03 13.05 -23.46
N TRP A 65 -2.33 12.22 -22.70
CA TRP A 65 -2.62 10.78 -22.65
C TRP A 65 -3.79 10.47 -21.72
N ASN A 66 -4.69 9.59 -22.16
CA ASN A 66 -5.75 9.09 -21.30
C ASN A 66 -5.15 8.22 -20.17
N HIS A 67 -5.50 8.52 -18.91
CA HIS A 67 -5.04 7.78 -17.74
C HIS A 67 -5.28 6.26 -17.87
N LYS A 68 -6.39 5.82 -18.48
CA LYS A 68 -6.69 4.39 -18.67
C LYS A 68 -5.65 3.69 -19.55
N ARG A 69 -5.16 4.40 -20.58
CA ARG A 69 -4.16 3.89 -21.51
C ARG A 69 -2.80 3.77 -20.82
N VAL A 70 -2.40 4.81 -20.08
CA VAL A 70 -1.14 4.81 -19.32
C VAL A 70 -1.19 3.74 -18.23
N TRP A 71 -2.33 3.61 -17.53
CA TRP A 71 -2.55 2.58 -16.51
C TRP A 71 -2.36 1.18 -17.06
N ARG A 72 -2.99 0.86 -18.21
CA ARG A 72 -2.81 -0.45 -18.85
C ARG A 72 -1.33 -0.72 -19.12
N VAL A 73 -0.61 0.21 -19.75
CA VAL A 73 0.81 0.05 -20.06
C VAL A 73 1.64 -0.11 -18.78
N TYR A 74 1.41 0.74 -17.77
CA TYR A 74 2.06 0.67 -16.46
C TYR A 74 1.89 -0.70 -15.78
N THR A 75 0.67 -1.24 -15.81
CA THR A 75 0.38 -2.57 -15.26
C THR A 75 1.00 -3.70 -16.08
N GLN A 76 1.00 -3.60 -17.42
CA GLN A 76 1.66 -4.56 -18.31
C GLN A 76 3.18 -4.58 -18.12
N MET A 77 3.77 -3.43 -17.76
CA MET A 77 5.19 -3.30 -17.43
C MET A 77 5.52 -3.75 -15.99
N GLY A 78 4.53 -4.09 -15.16
CA GLY A 78 4.76 -4.55 -13.79
C GLY A 78 5.30 -3.48 -12.84
N LEU A 79 5.06 -2.19 -13.12
CA LEU A 79 5.66 -1.06 -12.39
C LEU A 79 5.02 -0.77 -11.01
N SER A 80 4.03 -1.57 -10.59
CA SER A 80 3.33 -1.37 -9.32
C SER A 80 4.29 -1.46 -8.13
N LEU A 81 4.34 -0.39 -7.33
CA LEU A 81 5.17 -0.35 -6.12
C LEU A 81 4.83 -1.49 -5.16
N ARG A 82 5.88 -2.17 -4.69
CA ARG A 82 5.72 -3.23 -3.68
C ARG A 82 5.34 -2.61 -2.34
N ARG A 83 4.23 -3.08 -1.76
CA ARG A 83 3.84 -2.71 -0.39
C ARG A 83 4.95 -3.12 0.58
N LYS A 84 5.54 -2.14 1.28
CA LYS A 84 6.51 -2.40 2.36
C LYS A 84 5.83 -3.26 3.43
N LYS A 85 6.42 -4.44 3.73
CA LYS A 85 5.98 -5.29 4.84
C LYS A 85 6.72 -4.83 6.10
N LYS A 86 6.06 -4.89 7.27
CA LYS A 86 6.75 -4.68 8.55
C LYS A 86 7.89 -5.71 8.64
N LYS A 87 9.13 -5.25 8.74
CA LYS A 87 10.29 -6.12 8.93
C LYS A 87 10.11 -6.81 10.28
N ARG A 88 10.14 -8.15 10.30
CA ARG A 88 10.21 -8.88 11.57
C ARG A 88 11.56 -8.54 12.19
N LEU A 89 11.55 -7.88 13.33
CA LEU A 89 12.76 -7.69 14.12
C LEU A 89 13.18 -9.06 14.69
N PRO A 90 14.48 -9.35 14.79
CA PRO A 90 14.92 -10.55 15.49
C PRO A 90 14.36 -10.56 16.91
N SER A 91 14.04 -11.74 17.42
CA SER A 91 13.62 -11.90 18.81
C SER A 91 14.73 -11.36 19.72
N ARG A 92 14.41 -10.35 20.52
CA ARG A 92 15.31 -9.90 21.59
C ARG A 92 15.46 -11.05 22.59
N VAL A 93 16.67 -11.31 23.06
CA VAL A 93 16.89 -12.16 24.23
C VAL A 93 16.20 -11.46 25.40
N LYS A 94 15.28 -12.16 26.06
CA LYS A 94 14.61 -11.62 27.26
C LYS A 94 15.57 -11.79 28.42
N GLU A 95 16.08 -10.70 28.95
CA GLU A 95 16.74 -10.69 30.26
C GLU A 95 15.66 -10.62 31.33
N GLU A 96 15.86 -11.34 32.43
CA GLU A 96 14.97 -11.29 33.59
C GLU A 96 15.09 -9.90 34.25
N LEU A 97 13.95 -9.33 34.66
CA LEU A 97 13.96 -8.07 35.40
C LEU A 97 14.52 -8.33 36.80
N ALA A 98 15.45 -7.48 37.25
CA ALA A 98 15.94 -7.52 38.62
C ALA A 98 14.77 -7.23 39.58
N VAL A 99 14.53 -8.13 40.53
CA VAL A 99 13.57 -7.92 41.62
C VAL A 99 14.35 -7.40 42.83
N PRO A 100 13.95 -6.26 43.41
CA PRO A 100 14.58 -5.73 44.63
C PRO A 100 14.53 -6.72 45.79
N SER A 101 15.38 -6.54 46.81
CA SER A 101 15.38 -7.43 47.99
C SER A 101 14.34 -7.04 49.05
N ASP A 102 13.97 -5.76 49.09
CA ASP A 102 13.07 -5.17 50.09
C ASP A 102 11.96 -4.35 49.42
N PHE A 103 10.88 -4.13 50.18
CA PHE A 103 9.75 -3.28 49.77
C PHE A 103 10.19 -1.81 49.63
N ASN A 104 9.55 -1.08 48.72
CA ASN A 104 9.81 0.36 48.47
C ASN A 104 11.25 0.71 48.05
N ASP A 105 12.04 -0.26 47.59
CA ASP A 105 13.39 -0.02 47.08
C ASP A 105 13.37 0.46 45.61
N THR A 106 12.49 -0.12 44.78
CA THR A 106 12.32 0.30 43.38
C THR A 106 10.85 0.30 42.99
N TRP A 107 10.43 1.38 42.31
CA TRP A 107 9.09 1.51 41.76
C TRP A 107 9.12 1.55 40.24
N SER A 108 8.22 0.81 39.64
CA SER A 108 7.92 0.89 38.22
C SER A 108 6.74 1.80 37.99
N ILE A 109 6.89 2.69 37.01
CA ILE A 109 5.89 3.66 36.62
C ILE A 109 5.54 3.45 35.16
N ASP A 110 4.25 3.39 34.86
CA ASP A 110 3.77 3.27 33.48
C ASP A 110 2.53 4.14 33.21
N PHE A 111 2.27 4.33 31.92
CA PHE A 111 1.06 5.01 31.44
C PHE A 111 0.31 4.09 30.51
N THR A 112 -0.97 3.87 30.82
CA THR A 112 -1.87 3.12 29.96
C THR A 112 -2.90 4.08 29.35
N THR A 113 -3.28 3.85 28.09
CA THR A 113 -4.34 4.64 27.42
C THR A 113 -5.44 3.69 26.97
N ASP A 114 -6.68 4.03 27.31
CA ASP A 114 -7.85 3.28 26.86
C ASP A 114 -8.97 4.24 26.41
N THR A 115 -10.01 3.68 25.79
CA THR A 115 -11.09 4.43 25.14
C THR A 115 -12.44 3.96 25.67
N LEU A 116 -13.22 4.90 26.21
CA LEU A 116 -14.59 4.64 26.66
C LEU A 116 -15.53 4.39 25.47
N GLU A 117 -16.72 3.86 25.74
CA GLU A 117 -17.75 3.62 24.72
C GLU A 117 -18.11 4.90 23.92
N ASN A 118 -18.09 6.06 24.57
CA ASN A 118 -18.29 7.37 23.95
C ASN A 118 -17.10 7.86 23.09
N LYS A 119 -16.11 6.99 22.81
CA LYS A 119 -14.88 7.26 22.05
C LYS A 119 -13.93 8.26 22.71
N ARG A 120 -14.20 8.68 23.95
CA ARG A 120 -13.29 9.55 24.70
C ARG A 120 -12.15 8.70 25.25
N LYS A 121 -10.92 9.13 24.95
CA LYS A 121 -9.71 8.50 25.47
C LYS A 121 -9.43 9.00 26.89
N PHE A 122 -9.03 8.10 27.77
CA PHE A 122 -8.49 8.43 29.07
C PHE A 122 -7.13 7.76 29.25
N ARG A 123 -6.38 8.23 30.24
CA ARG A 123 -5.07 7.73 30.60
C ARG A 123 -5.04 7.36 32.07
N THR A 124 -4.30 6.31 32.38
CA THR A 124 -3.94 5.97 33.75
C THR A 124 -2.45 6.13 33.92
N PHE A 125 -2.05 6.69 35.06
CA PHE A 125 -0.69 6.70 35.56
C PHE A 125 -0.64 5.69 36.69
N ASN A 126 0.12 4.62 36.52
CA ASN A 126 0.21 3.56 37.52
C ASN A 126 1.62 3.53 38.11
N VAL A 127 1.68 3.40 39.43
CA VAL A 127 2.90 3.24 40.22
C VAL A 127 2.80 1.90 40.92
N ILE A 128 3.78 1.04 40.69
CA ILE A 128 3.81 -0.33 41.19
C ILE A 128 5.13 -0.57 41.91
N ASP A 129 5.10 -1.24 43.06
CA ASP A 129 6.30 -1.71 43.74
C ASP A 129 6.88 -2.94 43.03
N ASP A 130 8.18 -2.92 42.73
CA ASP A 130 8.80 -4.00 41.96
C ASP A 130 9.08 -5.26 42.77
N TYR A 131 9.13 -5.15 44.11
CA TYR A 131 9.31 -6.29 45.01
C TYR A 131 8.03 -7.14 45.11
N ASN A 132 6.93 -6.56 45.58
CA ASN A 132 5.69 -7.30 45.87
C ASN A 132 4.62 -7.17 44.75
N ARG A 133 4.86 -6.37 43.71
CA ARG A 133 3.92 -6.06 42.62
C ARG A 133 2.62 -5.37 43.07
N GLU A 134 2.65 -4.70 44.22
CA GLU A 134 1.52 -3.93 44.73
C GLU A 134 1.35 -2.62 43.95
N ALA A 135 0.11 -2.29 43.61
CA ALA A 135 -0.23 -1.02 42.98
C ALA A 135 -0.30 0.09 44.05
N LEU A 136 0.80 0.82 44.19
CA LEU A 136 0.94 1.91 45.16
C LEU A 136 0.03 3.10 44.84
N HIS A 137 -0.11 3.42 43.55
CA HIS A 137 -0.92 4.55 43.12
C HIS A 137 -1.45 4.37 41.70
N VAL A 138 -2.70 4.79 41.47
CA VAL A 138 -3.30 4.86 40.14
C VAL A 138 -4.04 6.20 40.00
N GLU A 139 -3.51 7.10 39.17
CA GLU A 139 -4.21 8.34 38.80
C GLU A 139 -4.89 8.15 37.45
N VAL A 140 -6.17 8.49 37.35
CA VAL A 140 -6.95 8.35 36.11
C VAL A 140 -7.47 9.72 35.68
N ASP A 141 -7.15 10.13 34.47
CA ASP A 141 -7.69 11.36 33.89
C ASP A 141 -7.73 11.32 32.35
N TYR A 142 -8.44 12.25 31.75
CA TYR A 142 -8.42 12.49 30.31
C TYR A 142 -7.10 13.10 29.82
N SER A 143 -6.36 13.79 30.70
CA SER A 143 -5.04 14.35 30.39
C SER A 143 -4.13 14.38 31.62
N LEU A 144 -2.93 13.82 31.47
CA LEU A 144 -1.88 13.78 32.48
C LEU A 144 -0.61 14.46 31.92
N PRO A 145 -0.57 15.80 31.86
CA PRO A 145 0.63 16.55 31.49
C PRO A 145 1.69 16.47 32.59
N SER A 146 2.96 16.72 32.25
CA SER A 146 4.09 16.63 33.20
C SER A 146 3.85 17.38 34.50
N LYS A 147 3.24 18.57 34.46
CA LYS A 147 2.90 19.39 35.64
C LYS A 147 1.93 18.75 36.64
N ARG A 148 1.28 17.65 36.28
CA ARG A 148 0.39 16.88 37.17
C ARG A 148 1.07 15.64 37.75
N VAL A 149 2.19 15.23 37.15
CA VAL A 149 2.91 14.01 37.49
C VAL A 149 4.21 14.32 38.26
N VAL A 150 4.81 15.48 37.98
CA VAL A 150 6.07 16.00 38.58
C VAL A 150 5.77 17.18 39.49
#